data_AF-A0A9E4ENV7-F1
#
_entry.id   AF-A0A9E4ENV7-F1
#
_cell.length_a   1.000
_cell.length_b   1.000
_cell.length_c   1.000
_cell.angle_alpha   90.00
_cell.angle_beta   90.00
_cell.angle_gamma   90.00
#
_symmetry.space_group_name_H-M   'P 1'
#
loop_
_entity.id
_entity.type
_entity.pdbx_description
1 polymer ?
#
loop_
_entity_poly.entity_id
_entity_poly.type
_entity_poly.pdbx_seq_one_letter_code
_entity_poly.pdbx_strand_id
1 'polypeptide(L)'
;MDFQAALNFLLSDDELVLTTHVNADGDGLGALLGLSHWLTRQNKKHRIVVADEMPDRKYRFLPGYNRIESVYNSGLAIPVPRLVVVDTTNRASDSACDQDAGD
;
A
#
# COMPACT_ATOMS: atom_id res chain seq x y z
N MET A 1 6.72 -16.91 12.22
CA MET A 1 5.98 -15.72 11.75
C MET A 1 5.21 -15.19 12.95
N ASP A 2 5.48 -13.97 13.38
CA ASP A 2 4.77 -13.36 14.53
C ASP A 2 3.58 -12.55 14.02
N PHE A 3 2.42 -13.20 13.98
CA PHE A 3 1.18 -12.57 13.56
C PHE A 3 0.66 -11.56 14.59
N GLN A 4 1.02 -11.70 15.87
CA GLN A 4 0.56 -10.78 16.91
C GLN A 4 1.25 -9.41 16.77
N ALA A 5 2.56 -9.41 16.50
CA ALA A 5 3.29 -8.18 16.21
C ALA A 5 2.72 -7.45 14.99
N ALA A 6 2.39 -8.19 13.92
CA ALA A 6 1.76 -7.63 12.72
C ALA A 6 0.37 -7.05 13.02
N LEU A 7 -0.47 -7.75 13.77
CA LEU A 7 -1.78 -7.23 14.19
C LEU A 7 -1.64 -5.97 15.04
N ASN A 8 -0.72 -5.95 15.99
CA ASN A 8 -0.46 -4.76 16.81
C ASN A 8 0.01 -3.58 15.96
N PHE A 9 0.81 -3.84 14.92
CA PHE A 9 1.25 -2.82 13.97
C PHE A 9 0.09 -2.26 13.13
N LEU A 10 -0.79 -3.14 12.64
CA LEU A 10 -1.94 -2.78 11.80
C LEU A 10 -3.06 -2.10 12.58
N LEU A 11 -3.18 -2.38 13.88
CA LEU A 11 -4.24 -1.87 14.74
C LEU A 11 -3.81 -0.67 15.58
N SER A 12 -2.65 -0.05 15.33
CA SER A 12 -2.30 1.24 15.93
C SER A 12 -3.19 2.38 15.39
N ASP A 13 -3.18 3.54 16.03
CA ASP A 13 -4.04 4.68 15.65
C ASP A 13 -3.46 5.56 14.54
N ASP A 14 -2.25 5.26 14.08
CA ASP A 14 -1.62 5.98 12.98
C ASP A 14 -2.29 5.63 11.65
N GLU A 15 -2.24 6.57 10.71
CA GLU A 15 -2.66 6.30 9.33
C GLU A 15 -1.65 5.38 8.64
N LEU A 16 -2.17 4.33 8.00
CA LEU A 16 -1.38 3.33 7.28
C LEU A 16 -1.29 3.67 5.79
N VAL A 17 -0.14 3.42 5.17
CA VAL A 17 -0.04 3.31 3.71
C VAL A 17 0.20 1.87 3.34
N LEU A 18 -0.63 1.35 2.44
CA LEU A 18 -0.52 0.01 1.88
C LEU A 18 0.09 0.12 0.48
N THR A 19 1.15 -0.63 0.23
CA THR A 19 1.82 -0.71 -1.07
C THR A 19 2.22 -2.15 -1.42
N THR A 20 2.60 -2.37 -2.67
CA THR A 20 3.10 -3.64 -3.20
C THR A 20 4.26 -3.38 -4.17
N HIS A 21 4.76 -4.42 -4.85
CA HIS A 21 5.86 -4.31 -5.81
C HIS A 21 5.48 -3.42 -7.02
N VAL A 22 6.50 -2.89 -7.70
CA VAL A 22 6.37 -2.21 -9.00
C VAL A 22 5.83 -3.18 -10.04
N ASN A 23 4.97 -2.70 -10.96
CA ASN A 23 4.21 -3.54 -11.90
C ASN A 23 3.19 -4.42 -11.18
N ALA A 24 2.45 -3.82 -10.24
CA ALA A 24 1.52 -4.52 -9.38
C ALA A 24 0.58 -5.44 -10.17
N ASP A 25 0.67 -6.73 -9.90
CA ASP A 25 -0.13 -7.74 -10.57
C ASP A 25 -1.45 -8.02 -9.83
N GLY A 26 -2.15 -9.07 -10.26
CA GLY A 26 -3.44 -9.43 -9.67
C GLY A 26 -3.32 -9.89 -8.21
N ASP A 27 -2.20 -10.48 -7.82
CA ASP A 27 -1.97 -10.92 -6.45
C ASP A 27 -1.63 -9.73 -5.55
N GLY A 28 -0.71 -8.86 -5.99
CA GLY A 28 -0.36 -7.64 -5.26
C GLY A 28 -1.56 -6.72 -5.05
N LEU A 29 -2.33 -6.44 -6.10
CA LEU A 29 -3.55 -5.62 -6.00
C LEU A 29 -4.66 -6.31 -5.21
N GLY A 30 -4.80 -7.63 -5.36
CA GLY A 30 -5.76 -8.44 -4.61
C GLY A 30 -5.49 -8.42 -3.10
N ALA A 31 -4.23 -8.60 -2.71
CA ALA A 31 -3.76 -8.55 -1.33
C ALA A 31 -3.98 -7.16 -0.72
N LEU A 32 -3.65 -6.09 -1.45
CA LEU A 32 -3.88 -4.70 -1.02
C LEU A 32 -5.36 -4.41 -0.78
N LEU A 33 -6.21 -4.75 -1.73
CA LEU A 33 -7.66 -4.52 -1.61
C LEU A 33 -8.26 -5.38 -0.49
N GLY A 34 -7.84 -6.64 -0.37
CA GLY A 34 -8.27 -7.53 0.70
C GLY A 34 -7.94 -6.99 2.09
N LEU A 35 -6.69 -6.55 2.29
CA LEU A 35 -6.25 -5.94 3.54
C LEU A 35 -6.98 -4.61 3.79
N SER A 36 -7.14 -3.79 2.75
CA SER A 36 -7.89 -2.52 2.83
C SER A 36 -9.32 -2.72 3.30
N HIS A 37 -10.05 -3.69 2.73
CA HIS A 37 -11.42 -4.01 3.14
C HIS A 37 -11.49 -4.45 4.59
N TRP A 38 -10.51 -5.25 5.05
CA TRP A 38 -10.42 -5.64 6.45
C TRP A 38 -10.15 -4.45 7.37
N LEU A 39 -9.17 -3.59 7.05
CA LEU A 39 -8.83 -2.39 7.84
C LEU A 39 -9.99 -1.40 7.91
N THR A 40 -10.76 -1.22 6.83
CA THR A 40 -11.99 -0.43 6.84
C THR A 40 -12.99 -0.97 7.87
N ARG A 41 -13.15 -2.30 7.96
CA ARG A 41 -14.02 -2.92 8.97
C ARG A 41 -13.51 -2.76 10.41
N GLN A 42 -12.22 -2.51 10.60
CA GLN A 42 -11.62 -2.19 11.89
C GLN A 42 -11.63 -0.69 12.22
N ASN A 43 -12.27 0.15 11.39
CA ASN A 43 -12.26 1.62 11.49
C ASN A 43 -10.85 2.24 11.43
N LYS A 44 -9.91 1.59 10.72
CA LYS A 44 -8.54 2.08 10.57
C LYS A 44 -8.38 2.93 9.31
N LYS A 45 -7.78 4.10 9.48
CA LYS A 45 -7.45 5.03 8.39
C LYS A 45 -6.27 4.47 7.59
N HIS A 46 -6.43 4.41 6.28
CA HIS A 46 -5.38 3.94 5.41
C HIS A 46 -5.55 4.44 3.98
N ARG A 47 -4.44 4.46 3.24
CA ARG A 47 -4.37 4.74 1.80
C ARG A 47 -3.75 3.56 1.07
N ILE A 48 -4.15 3.36 -0.18
CA ILE A 48 -3.52 2.37 -1.06
C ILE A 48 -2.74 3.14 -2.09
N VAL A 49 -1.42 2.99 -2.07
CA VAL A 49 -0.52 3.70 -2.97
C VAL A 49 0.39 2.68 -3.64
N VAL A 50 0.44 2.68 -4.97
CA VAL A 50 1.32 1.80 -5.75
C VAL A 50 2.40 2.61 -6.45
N ALA A 51 3.54 1.99 -6.71
CA ALA A 51 4.66 2.60 -7.39
C ALA A 51 4.46 2.70 -8.92
N ASP A 52 3.42 2.06 -9.47
CA ASP A 52 3.03 2.19 -10.87
C ASP A 52 2.57 3.62 -11.21
N GLU A 53 2.94 4.13 -12.40
CA GLU A 53 2.48 5.43 -12.91
C GLU A 53 0.94 5.48 -12.98
N MET A 54 0.34 4.38 -13.40
CA MET A 54 -1.10 4.15 -13.32
C MET A 54 -1.38 2.67 -13.03
N PRO A 55 -2.32 2.34 -12.13
CA PRO A 55 -2.75 0.96 -11.93
C PRO A 55 -3.26 0.36 -13.25
N ASP A 56 -2.90 -0.89 -13.56
CA ASP A 56 -3.31 -1.53 -14.81
C ASP A 56 -4.85 -1.63 -14.89
N ARG A 57 -5.42 -1.10 -15.98
CA ARG A 57 -6.87 -1.03 -16.20
C ARG A 57 -7.52 -2.40 -16.32
N LYS A 58 -6.77 -3.46 -16.63
CA LYS A 58 -7.31 -4.83 -16.68
C LYS A 58 -7.86 -5.28 -15.33
N TYR A 59 -7.41 -4.68 -14.22
CA TYR A 59 -7.88 -4.98 -12.87
C TYR A 59 -9.03 -4.07 -12.39
N ARG A 60 -9.60 -3.22 -13.27
CA ARG A 60 -10.72 -2.33 -12.93
C ARG A 60 -11.97 -3.06 -12.40
N PHE A 61 -12.10 -4.35 -12.71
CA PHE A 61 -13.18 -5.19 -12.19
C PHE A 61 -13.05 -5.48 -10.68
N LEU A 62 -11.89 -5.24 -10.07
CA LEU A 62 -11.68 -5.49 -8.64
C LEU A 62 -12.46 -4.49 -7.77
N PRO A 63 -13.23 -4.95 -6.77
CA PRO A 63 -13.95 -4.06 -5.86
C PRO A 63 -13.00 -3.16 -5.07
N GLY A 64 -13.11 -1.85 -5.27
CA GLY A 64 -12.24 -0.86 -4.63
C GLY A 64 -11.05 -0.41 -5.48
N TYR A 65 -10.93 -0.87 -6.73
CA TYR A 65 -9.86 -0.44 -7.65
C TYR A 65 -9.69 1.08 -7.74
N ASN A 66 -10.80 1.84 -7.72
CA ASN A 66 -10.78 3.32 -7.78
C ASN A 66 -10.14 3.99 -6.55
N ARG A 67 -9.82 3.23 -5.49
CA ARG A 67 -9.13 3.72 -4.28
C ARG A 67 -7.61 3.58 -4.38
N ILE A 68 -7.11 2.92 -5.43
CA ILE A 68 -5.68 2.73 -5.64
C ILE A 68 -5.12 4.00 -6.24
N GLU A 69 -4.17 4.61 -5.54
CA GLU A 69 -3.48 5.81 -5.98
C GLU A 69 -2.09 5.45 -6.51
N SER A 70 -1.61 6.20 -7.49
CA SER A 70 -0.21 6.11 -7.92
C SER A 70 0.64 7.03 -7.04
N VAL A 71 1.85 6.62 -6.68
CA VAL A 71 2.79 7.48 -5.94
C VAL A 71 3.01 8.83 -6.64
N TYR A 72 3.01 8.84 -7.99
CA TYR A 72 3.17 10.04 -8.81
C TYR A 72 1.98 11.01 -8.76
N ASN A 73 0.79 10.53 -8.37
CA ASN A 73 -0.45 11.31 -8.33
C ASN A 73 -1.03 11.46 -6.91
N SER A 74 -0.44 10.76 -5.93
CA SER A 74 -0.95 10.68 -4.55
C SER A 74 -0.64 11.92 -3.72
N GLY A 75 0.23 12.81 -4.20
CA GLY A 75 0.60 14.05 -3.52
C GLY A 75 1.09 13.81 -2.08
N LEU A 76 1.74 12.67 -1.82
CA LEU A 76 2.30 12.31 -0.53
C LEU A 76 3.43 13.29 -0.14
N ALA A 77 3.05 14.42 0.44
CA ALA A 77 3.97 15.42 0.98
C ALA A 77 4.17 15.29 2.50
N ILE A 78 3.55 14.28 3.12
CA ILE A 78 3.52 14.07 4.58
C ILE A 78 4.30 12.79 4.90
N PRO A 79 5.17 12.77 5.93
CA PRO A 79 5.80 11.54 6.38
C PRO A 79 4.72 10.52 6.77
N VAL A 80 4.73 9.38 6.09
CA VAL A 80 3.83 8.26 6.37
C VAL A 80 4.38 7.49 7.58
N PRO A 81 3.76 7.59 8.76
CA PRO A 81 4.32 7.03 9.99
C PRO A 81 4.39 5.50 9.95
N ARG A 82 3.57 4.85 9.12
CA ARG A 82 3.50 3.40 8.99
C ARG A 82 3.25 2.96 7.56
N LEU A 83 4.21 2.22 7.02
CA LEU A 83 4.13 1.57 5.71
C LEU A 83 3.92 0.07 5.87
N VAL A 84 2.96 -0.47 5.13
CA VAL A 84 2.70 -1.90 5.03
C VAL A 84 2.94 -2.31 3.58
N VAL A 85 3.92 -3.19 3.38
CA VAL A 85 4.25 -3.72 2.06
C VAL A 85 3.73 -5.15 1.99
N VAL A 86 2.90 -5.46 1.00
CA VAL A 86 2.35 -6.79 0.76
C VAL A 86 2.81 -7.32 -0.58
N ASP A 87 2.98 -8.64 -0.66
CA ASP A 87 3.40 -9.33 -1.87
C ASP A 87 4.71 -8.78 -2.48
N THR A 88 5.73 -8.68 -1.63
CA THR A 88 7.10 -8.33 -2.05
C THR A 88 8.10 -9.29 -1.43
N THR A 89 9.05 -9.74 -2.24
CA THR A 89 10.11 -10.66 -1.80
C THR A 89 11.42 -9.95 -1.48
N ASN A 90 11.58 -8.69 -1.90
CA ASN A 90 12.79 -7.91 -1.70
C ASN A 90 12.46 -6.44 -1.44
N ARG A 91 13.24 -5.79 -0.56
CA ARG A 91 13.07 -4.35 -0.24
C ARG A 91 13.46 -3.43 -1.39
N ALA A 92 14.22 -3.92 -2.37
CA ALA A 92 14.76 -3.12 -3.48
C ALA A 92 13.69 -2.62 -4.49
N SER A 93 12.53 -3.26 -4.57
CA SER A 93 11.41 -2.81 -5.39
C SER A 93 10.68 -1.59 -4.83
N ASP A 94 10.98 -1.17 -3.59
CA ASP A 94 10.40 0.02 -2.95
C ASP A 94 11.17 1.31 -3.27
N SER A 95 12.14 1.25 -4.19
CA SER A 95 13.08 2.34 -4.51
C SER A 95 12.43 3.63 -5.06
N ALA A 96 11.13 3.62 -5.34
CA ALA A 96 10.37 4.84 -5.64
C ALA A 96 10.10 5.71 -4.39
N CYS A 97 10.13 5.14 -3.18
CA CYS A 97 9.91 5.87 -1.92
C CYS A 97 11.20 6.33 -1.23
N ASP A 98 12.38 5.86 -1.67
CA ASP A 98 13.67 6.16 -1.03
C ASP A 98 14.42 7.35 -1.67
N GLN A 99 13.91 7.97 -2.75
CA GLN A 99 14.67 8.97 -3.51
C GLN A 99 14.57 10.43 -3.04
N ASP A 100 13.85 10.76 -1.96
CA ASP A 100 13.76 12.14 -1.45
C ASP A 100 14.43 12.32 -0.07
N ALA A 101 15.59 11.69 0.15
CA ALA A 101 16.44 11.93 1.31
C ALA A 101 17.91 12.17 0.90
N GLY A 102 18.19 13.35 0.35
CA GLY A 102 19.52 13.93 0.12
C GLY A 102 19.35 15.15 -0.81
N ASP A 103 19.80 16.37 -0.50
CA ASP A 103 20.92 16.90 0.29
C ASP A 103 20.45 18.04 1.22
#